data_AF-A0A518HCA8-F1
#
_entry.id   AF-A0A518HCA8-F1
#
_cell.length_a   1.000
_cell.length_b   1.000
_cell.length_c   1.000
_cell.angle_alpha   90.00
_cell.angle_beta   90.00
_cell.angle_gamma   90.00
#
_symmetry.space_group_name_H-M   'P 1'
#
loop_
_entity.id
_entity.type
_entity.pdbx_description
1 polymer ?
#
loop_
_entity_poly.entity_id
_entity_poly.type
_entity_poly.pdbx_seq_one_letter_code
_entity_poly.pdbx_strand_id
1 'polypeptide(L)'
;MIGRLSRVAALLGALAVSFGIGWAVGGLQGETNAYHRRFLDDRALLKPILAADPAFSGVEIEELSIGAASLSGEVDSAEDLDRLRAEVIRVFGESRVEEIMDGVSVDEDERPQTPGR
;
A
#
# COMPACT_ATOMS: atom_id res chain seq x y z
N MET A 1 52.32 27.67 -8.49
CA MET A 1 51.05 27.52 -9.24
C MET A 1 50.41 26.13 -9.07
N ILE A 2 51.19 25.04 -9.05
CA ILE A 2 50.71 23.64 -8.94
C ILE A 2 49.83 23.37 -7.70
N GLY A 3 50.16 23.96 -6.54
CA GLY A 3 49.38 23.75 -5.31
C GLY A 3 48.00 24.43 -5.25
N ARG A 4 47.71 25.38 -6.14
CA ARG A 4 46.35 25.98 -6.24
C ARG A 4 45.43 25.10 -7.08
N LEU A 5 45.94 24.51 -8.16
CA LEU A 5 45.17 23.64 -9.03
C LEU A 5 44.73 22.35 -8.31
N SER A 6 45.61 21.76 -7.51
CA SER A 6 45.29 20.55 -6.74
C SER A 6 44.22 20.79 -5.68
N ARG A 7 44.23 21.95 -5.01
CA ARG A 7 43.19 22.34 -4.04
C ARG A 7 41.83 22.55 -4.69
N VAL A 8 41.79 23.17 -5.87
CA VAL A 8 40.55 23.36 -6.63
C VAL A 8 39.98 22.01 -7.06
N ALA A 9 40.82 21.11 -7.59
CA ALA A 9 40.39 19.77 -7.97
C ALA A 9 39.84 18.96 -6.77
N ALA A 10 40.51 19.04 -5.61
CA ALA A 10 40.04 18.39 -4.39
C ALA A 10 38.67 18.93 -3.92
N LEU A 11 38.48 20.25 -3.96
CA LEU A 11 37.20 20.88 -3.59
C LEU A 11 36.06 20.48 -4.54
N LEU A 12 36.32 20.44 -5.86
CA LEU A 12 35.33 20.00 -6.84
C LEU A 12 34.96 18.52 -6.65
N GLY A 13 35.95 17.67 -6.34
CA GLY A 13 35.70 16.27 -6.01
C GLY A 13 34.85 16.12 -4.74
N ALA A 14 35.17 16.85 -3.68
CA ALA A 14 34.39 16.84 -2.44
C ALA A 14 32.95 17.34 -2.64
N LEU A 15 32.76 18.37 -3.47
CA LEU A 15 31.44 18.89 -3.83
C LEU A 15 30.62 17.84 -4.61
N ALA A 16 31.22 17.18 -5.59
CA ALA A 16 30.55 16.15 -6.38
C ALA A 16 30.13 14.96 -5.51
N VAL A 17 31.00 14.51 -4.58
CA VAL A 17 30.69 13.44 -3.63
C VAL A 17 29.55 13.85 -2.70
N SER A 18 29.59 15.06 -2.14
CA SER A 18 28.55 15.56 -1.25
C SER A 18 27.19 15.68 -1.96
N PHE A 19 27.21 16.14 -3.22
CA PHE A 19 26.01 16.19 -4.05
C PHE A 19 25.45 14.80 -4.34
N GLY A 20 26.31 13.84 -4.70
CA GLY A 20 25.90 12.45 -4.93
C GLY A 20 25.27 11.79 -3.70
N ILE A 21 25.85 12.00 -2.53
CA ILE A 21 25.29 11.52 -1.25
C ILE A 21 23.94 12.18 -0.96
N GLY A 22 23.85 13.50 -1.11
CA GLY A 22 22.60 14.24 -0.89
C GLY A 22 21.48 13.78 -1.82
N TRP A 23 21.79 13.50 -3.09
CA TRP A 23 20.83 12.98 -4.05
C TRP A 23 20.38 11.56 -3.70
N ALA A 24 21.31 10.67 -3.33
CA ALA A 24 20.99 9.30 -2.93
C ALA A 24 20.12 9.27 -1.66
N VAL A 25 20.48 10.03 -0.62
CA VAL A 25 19.70 10.11 0.63
C VAL A 25 18.34 10.76 0.38
N GLY A 26 18.31 11.86 -0.39
CA GLY A 26 17.07 12.54 -0.74
C GLY A 26 16.11 11.67 -1.55
N GLY A 27 16.64 10.86 -2.48
CA GLY A 27 15.86 9.89 -3.25
C GLY A 27 15.20 8.83 -2.35
N LEU A 28 16.00 8.17 -1.50
CA LEU A 28 15.51 7.14 -0.58
C LEU A 28 14.45 7.69 0.40
N GLN A 29 14.66 8.91 0.89
CA GLN A 29 13.73 9.56 1.82
C GLN A 29 12.44 10.04 1.11
N GLY A 30 12.55 10.45 -0.16
CA GLY A 30 11.42 10.81 -0.99
C GLY A 30 10.51 9.62 -1.30
N GLU A 31 11.10 8.48 -1.68
CA GLU A 31 10.38 7.24 -1.94
C GLU A 31 9.66 6.74 -0.68
N THR A 32 10.35 6.69 0.45
CA THR A 32 9.76 6.24 1.72
C THR A 32 8.58 7.11 2.15
N ASN A 33 8.71 8.44 2.04
CA ASN A 33 7.61 9.36 2.37
C ASN A 33 6.44 9.25 1.40
N ALA A 34 6.70 9.00 0.11
CA ALA A 34 5.66 8.80 -0.88
C ALA A 34 4.89 7.49 -0.61
N TYR A 35 5.59 6.40 -0.25
CA TYR A 35 4.99 5.12 0.10
C TYR A 35 4.10 5.22 1.33
N HIS A 36 4.63 5.77 2.43
CA HIS A 36 3.85 5.88 3.66
C HIS A 36 2.63 6.78 3.48
N ARG A 37 2.77 7.87 2.72
CA ARG A 37 1.66 8.78 2.45
C ARG A 37 0.56 8.10 1.62
N ARG A 38 0.94 7.30 0.62
CA ARG A 38 -0.02 6.53 -0.18
C ARG A 38 -0.83 5.57 0.68
N PHE A 39 -0.17 4.85 1.59
CA PHE A 39 -0.86 3.95 2.52
C PHE A 39 -1.85 4.71 3.40
N LEU A 40 -1.44 5.86 3.97
CA LEU A 40 -2.31 6.67 4.80
C LEU A 40 -3.53 7.21 4.03
N ASP A 41 -3.33 7.64 2.79
CA ASP A 41 -4.39 8.15 1.92
C ASP A 41 -5.38 7.02 1.55
N ASP A 42 -4.88 5.84 1.13
CA ASP A 42 -5.71 4.67 0.81
C ASP A 42 -6.46 4.19 2.07
N ARG A 43 -5.79 4.10 3.23
CA ARG A 43 -6.39 3.73 4.52
C ARG A 43 -7.50 4.69 4.95
N ALA A 44 -7.33 5.99 4.72
CA ALA A 44 -8.34 6.98 5.05
C ALA A 44 -9.64 6.80 4.24
N LEU A 45 -9.53 6.24 3.02
CA LEU A 45 -10.65 5.91 2.15
C LEU A 45 -11.28 4.55 2.49
N LEU A 46 -10.48 3.54 2.85
CA LEU A 46 -10.98 2.21 3.21
C LEU A 46 -11.67 2.17 4.57
N LYS A 47 -11.14 2.89 5.56
CA LYS A 47 -11.69 2.91 6.92
C LYS A 47 -13.19 3.22 7.01
N PRO A 48 -13.74 4.24 6.31
CA PRO A 48 -15.18 4.50 6.34
C PRO A 48 -16.00 3.41 5.63
N ILE A 49 -15.44 2.68 4.66
CA ILE A 49 -16.12 1.55 4.01
C ILE A 49 -16.32 0.42 5.02
N LEU A 50 -15.24 0.01 5.69
CA LEU A 50 -15.31 -1.06 6.70
C LEU A 50 -16.16 -0.67 7.91
N ALA A 51 -16.17 0.61 8.28
CA ALA A 51 -16.99 1.09 9.38
C ALA A 51 -18.49 1.24 9.03
N ALA A 52 -18.84 1.23 7.74
CA ALA A 52 -20.22 1.42 7.30
C ALA A 52 -21.09 0.17 7.45
N ASP A 53 -20.50 -1.02 7.38
CA ASP A 53 -21.23 -2.29 7.46
C ASP A 53 -20.60 -3.24 8.51
N PRO A 54 -21.35 -3.67 9.54
CA PRO A 54 -20.88 -4.68 10.50
C PRO A 54 -20.43 -6.00 9.87
N ALA A 55 -20.94 -6.36 8.68
CA ALA A 55 -20.53 -7.56 7.95
C ALA A 55 -19.04 -7.54 7.55
N PHE A 56 -18.39 -6.37 7.59
CA PHE A 56 -16.96 -6.24 7.28
C PHE A 56 -16.08 -6.21 8.54
N SER A 57 -16.62 -6.58 9.70
CA SER A 57 -15.90 -6.53 10.98
C SER A 57 -14.73 -7.51 11.09
N GLY A 58 -14.73 -8.59 10.29
CA GLY A 58 -13.63 -9.54 10.15
C GLY A 58 -12.55 -9.12 9.15
N VAL A 59 -12.70 -7.94 8.52
CA VAL A 59 -11.77 -7.44 7.51
C VAL A 59 -10.90 -6.32 8.09
N GLU A 60 -9.59 -6.44 7.90
CA GLU A 60 -8.59 -5.49 8.35
C GLU A 60 -7.89 -4.79 7.19
N ILE A 61 -7.25 -3.65 7.47
CA ILE A 61 -6.45 -2.89 6.50
C ILE A 61 -4.97 -3.14 6.80
N GLU A 62 -4.25 -3.70 5.82
CA GLU A 62 -2.83 -3.97 5.89
C GLU A 62 -2.02 -3.04 4.96
N GLU A 63 -0.74 -2.83 5.31
CA GLU A 63 0.21 -2.10 4.47
C GLU A 63 1.05 -3.09 3.67
N LEU A 64 0.93 -3.04 2.34
CA LEU A 64 1.80 -3.80 1.44
C LEU A 64 3.21 -3.18 1.39
N SER A 65 4.20 -3.99 1.04
CA SER A 65 5.63 -3.60 0.94
C SER A 65 5.92 -2.46 -0.05
N ILE A 66 4.94 -2.09 -0.88
CA ILE A 66 4.99 -0.96 -1.83
C ILE A 66 4.28 0.30 -1.32
N GLY A 67 3.84 0.33 -0.05
CA GLY A 67 3.08 1.44 0.55
C GLY A 67 1.65 1.58 0.06
N ALA A 68 1.10 0.53 -0.56
CA ALA A 68 -0.32 0.46 -0.90
C ALA A 68 -1.10 -0.19 0.25
N ALA A 69 -2.35 0.19 0.45
CA ALA A 69 -3.22 -0.51 1.39
C ALA A 69 -3.86 -1.73 0.71
N SER A 70 -3.92 -2.85 1.43
CA SER A 70 -4.71 -4.03 1.09
C SER A 70 -5.71 -4.34 2.19
N LEU A 71 -6.74 -5.11 1.85
CA LEU A 71 -7.67 -5.70 2.77
C LEU A 71 -7.33 -7.17 2.98
N SER A 72 -7.41 -7.62 4.23
CA SER A 72 -7.23 -9.02 4.61
C SER A 72 -8.31 -9.45 5.58
N GLY A 73 -8.58 -10.76 5.63
CA GLY A 73 -9.53 -11.34 6.56
C GLY A 73 -10.74 -11.96 5.86
N GLU A 74 -11.81 -12.10 6.61
CA GLU A 74 -12.95 -12.93 6.21
C GLU A 74 -14.27 -12.17 6.33
N VAL A 75 -15.19 -12.50 5.43
CA VAL A 75 -16.59 -12.08 5.48
C VAL A 75 -17.49 -13.33 5.54
N ASP A 76 -18.64 -13.18 6.18
CA ASP A 76 -19.52 -14.32 6.47
C ASP A 76 -20.11 -14.94 5.20
N SER A 77 -20.35 -14.15 4.15
CA SER A 77 -20.98 -14.64 2.92
C SER A 77 -20.39 -14.09 1.62
N ALA A 78 -20.67 -14.79 0.53
CA ALA A 78 -20.33 -14.32 -0.82
C ALA A 78 -21.05 -13.01 -1.18
N GLU A 79 -22.25 -12.79 -0.66
CA GLU A 79 -22.98 -11.53 -0.86
C GLU A 79 -22.26 -10.36 -0.17
N ASP A 80 -21.70 -10.59 1.03
CA ASP A 80 -20.90 -9.59 1.74
C ASP A 80 -19.61 -9.26 1.00
N LEU A 81 -18.96 -10.28 0.42
CA LEU A 81 -17.78 -10.09 -0.40
C LEU A 81 -18.08 -9.25 -1.64
N ASP A 82 -19.20 -9.52 -2.32
CA ASP A 82 -19.63 -8.76 -3.49
C ASP A 82 -20.00 -7.31 -3.14
N ARG A 83 -20.64 -7.09 -1.98
CA ARG A 83 -20.93 -5.76 -1.45
C ARG A 83 -19.66 -4.99 -1.15
N LEU A 84 -18.70 -5.61 -0.46
CA LEU A 84 -17.40 -5.01 -0.17
C LEU A 84 -16.65 -4.67 -1.47
N ARG A 85 -16.64 -5.61 -2.43
CA ARG A 85 -16.03 -5.41 -3.76
C ARG A 85 -16.65 -4.21 -4.48
N ALA A 86 -17.98 -4.08 -4.47
CA ALA A 86 -18.67 -2.96 -5.12
C ALA A 86 -18.30 -1.61 -4.49
N GLU A 87 -18.19 -1.54 -3.16
CA GLU A 87 -17.76 -0.33 -2.46
C GLU A 87 -16.30 0.03 -2.76
N VAL A 88 -15.40 -0.97 -2.82
CA VAL A 88 -13.99 -0.75 -3.20
C VAL A 88 -13.90 -0.28 -4.65
N ILE A 89 -14.63 -0.88 -5.60
CA ILE A 89 -14.67 -0.42 -7.00
C ILE A 89 -15.18 1.02 -7.09
N ARG A 90 -16.19 1.37 -6.31
CA ARG A 90 -16.77 2.73 -6.30
C ARG A 90 -15.75 3.78 -5.88
N VAL A 91 -14.85 3.47 -4.95
CA VAL A 91 -13.86 4.42 -4.41
C VAL A 91 -12.54 4.40 -5.16
N PHE A 92 -12.05 3.21 -5.53
CA PHE A 92 -10.70 3.02 -6.10
C PHE A 92 -10.68 2.68 -7.59
N GLY A 93 -11.84 2.33 -8.17
CA GLY A 93 -11.95 1.84 -9.53
C GLY A 93 -11.68 0.34 -9.66
N GLU A 94 -12.14 -0.23 -10.77
CA GLU A 94 -12.04 -1.67 -11.06
C GLU A 94 -10.60 -2.17 -11.17
N SER A 95 -9.69 -1.33 -11.67
CA SER A 95 -8.28 -1.69 -11.88
C SER A 95 -7.50 -1.94 -10.59
N ARG A 96 -7.95 -1.42 -9.44
CA ARG A 96 -7.29 -1.59 -8.14
C ARG A 96 -7.97 -2.63 -7.25
N VAL A 97 -9.13 -3.13 -7.64
CA VAL A 97 -9.92 -3.99 -6.75
C VAL A 97 -9.21 -5.31 -6.46
N GLU A 98 -8.54 -5.90 -7.46
CA GLU A 98 -7.81 -7.15 -7.29
C GLU A 98 -6.63 -7.00 -6.32
N GLU A 99 -5.86 -5.91 -6.44
CA GLU A 99 -4.75 -5.60 -5.53
C GLU A 99 -5.23 -5.36 -4.10
N ILE A 100 -6.35 -4.65 -3.93
CA ILE A 100 -6.89 -4.30 -2.61
C ILE A 100 -7.57 -5.51 -1.95
N MET A 101 -8.29 -6.34 -2.70
CA MET A 101 -9.10 -7.44 -2.16
C MET A 101 -8.39 -8.80 -2.13
N ASP A 102 -7.12 -8.88 -2.54
CA ASP A 102 -6.37 -10.14 -2.68
C ASP A 102 -6.37 -11.01 -1.40
N GLY A 103 -6.43 -10.36 -0.22
CA GLY A 103 -6.44 -11.04 1.08
C GLY A 103 -7.81 -11.31 1.69
N VAL A 104 -8.92 -11.02 1.00
CA VAL A 104 -10.28 -11.18 1.55
C VAL A 104 -10.95 -12.43 1.00
N SER A 105 -11.41 -13.30 1.89
CA SER A 105 -12.15 -14.53 1.54
C SER A 105 -13.50 -14.63 2.24
N VAL A 106 -14.34 -15.54 1.76
CA VAL A 106 -15.57 -15.94 2.47
C VAL A 106 -15.21 -17.04 3.46
N ASP A 107 -15.71 -16.95 4.68
CA ASP A 107 -15.56 -18.01 5.69
C ASP A 107 -16.11 -19.34 5.12
N GLU A 108 -15.24 -20.37 5.07
CA GLU A 108 -15.57 -21.65 4.46
C GLU A 108 -16.50 -22.53 5.33
N ASP A 109 -16.70 -22.19 6.60
CA ASP A 109 -17.53 -22.96 7.54
C ASP A 109 -19.05 -22.85 7.25
N GLU A 110 -19.49 -21.88 6.42
CA GLU A 110 -20.88 -21.77 5.93
C GLU A 110 -21.11 -22.38 4.53
N ARG A 111 -20.16 -23.15 3.97
CA ARG A 111 -20.44 -23.89 2.74
C ARG A 111 -21.58 -24.89 2.99
N PRO A 112 -22.68 -24.85 2.22
CA PRO A 112 -23.75 -25.84 2.38
C PRO A 112 -23.14 -27.23 2.19
N GLN A 113 -23.15 -28.02 3.25
CA GLN A 113 -22.77 -29.43 3.22
C GLN A 113 -23.59 -30.07 2.10
N THR A 114 -22.96 -30.30 0.96
CA THR A 114 -23.55 -31.11 -0.09
C THR A 114 -23.68 -32.50 0.52
N PRO A 115 -24.89 -33.03 0.76
CA PRO A 115 -25.02 -34.35 1.33
C PRO A 115 -24.42 -35.31 0.32
N GLY A 116 -23.33 -35.97 0.71
CA GLY A 116 -22.72 -37.03 -0.08
C GLY A 116 -23.79 -38.07 -0.43
N ARG A 117 -23.97 -38.29 -1.73
CA ARG A 117 -24.78 -39.38 -2.27
C ARG A 117 -24.11 -40.72 -2.07
#